data_AF-A0A494RK40-F1
#
_entry.id   AF-A0A494RK40-F1
#
_cell.length_a   1.000
_cell.length_b   1.000
_cell.length_c   1.000
_cell.angle_alpha   90.00
_cell.angle_beta   90.00
_cell.angle_gamma   90.00
#
_symmetry.space_group_name_H-M   'P 1'
#
loop_
_entity.id
_entity.type
_entity.pdbx_description
1 polymer ?
#
loop_
_entity_poly.entity_id
_entity_poly.type
_entity_poly.pdbx_seq_one_letter_code
_entity_poly.pdbx_strand_id
1 'polypeptide(L)'
;MSQVSRAAQEFRRRIEDEARFLETCEGGDPGTPDRPSIWVLGIEPGWSLADSVAAEKEDAKRDDQLEQYSIDLQLKWPYNRNAFKLLAALNGIPIEDYLKFAKRARPFERGSSGYFKANLFPEPFNKVGSWDAEATKSTGFPTKQEYQEWQRKVRFAVMRSWIKKCRPKLVIGTGLTHLDDFLNITETKETPPTHRFQVNGHSKRLHVANSGVVPVAVVPHLSGGSHGLNSDEATRIAAKIISTAMKY
;
A
#
# COMPACT_ATOMS: atom_id res chain seq x y z
N MET A 1 16.05 19.62 -26.47
CA MET A 1 15.40 19.10 -25.23
C MET A 1 13.90 19.20 -25.47
N SER A 2 13.18 18.07 -25.57
CA SER A 2 11.72 18.15 -25.73
C SER A 2 11.12 18.75 -24.45
N GLN A 3 10.26 19.75 -24.61
CA GLN A 3 9.62 20.41 -23.49
C GLN A 3 8.68 19.40 -22.81
N VAL A 4 8.89 19.15 -21.51
CA VAL A 4 8.05 18.24 -20.72
C VAL A 4 6.60 18.73 -20.78
N SER A 5 5.65 17.82 -21.05
CA SER A 5 4.23 18.17 -21.23
C SER A 5 3.65 18.88 -20.00
N ARG A 6 2.60 19.69 -20.16
CA ARG A 6 1.91 20.32 -19.02
C ARG A 6 1.42 19.28 -18.00
N ALA A 7 0.92 18.13 -18.48
CA ALA A 7 0.49 17.03 -17.63
C ALA A 7 1.65 16.47 -16.79
N ALA A 8 2.81 16.26 -17.40
CA ALA A 8 4.01 15.80 -16.71
C ALA A 8 4.58 16.83 -15.72
N GLN A 9 4.45 18.13 -16.01
CA GLN A 9 4.82 19.18 -15.05
C GLN A 9 3.89 19.16 -13.83
N GLU A 10 2.57 19.06 -14.04
CA GLU A 10 1.60 19.01 -12.95
C GLU A 10 1.76 17.75 -12.11
N PHE A 11 1.95 16.60 -12.76
CA PHE A 11 2.27 15.34 -12.10
C PHE A 11 3.48 15.49 -11.18
N ARG A 12 4.61 16.00 -11.70
CA ARG A 12 5.84 16.15 -10.91
C ARG A 12 5.66 17.08 -9.72
N ARG A 13 5.03 18.24 -9.92
CA ARG A 13 4.71 19.18 -8.83
C ARG A 13 3.87 18.52 -7.74
N ARG A 14 2.84 17.76 -8.11
CA ARG A 14 1.98 17.05 -7.17
C ARG A 14 2.74 16.01 -6.35
N ILE A 15 3.70 15.30 -6.95
CA ILE A 15 4.50 14.29 -6.26
C ILE A 15 5.59 14.90 -5.35
N GLU A 16 6.18 16.02 -5.76
CA GLU A 16 7.20 16.76 -5.00
C GLU A 16 6.62 17.49 -3.79
N ASP A 17 5.36 17.91 -3.88
CA ASP A 17 4.71 18.72 -2.85
C ASP A 17 4.23 17.88 -1.66
N GLU A 18 4.89 18.05 -0.52
CA GLU A 18 4.54 17.39 0.73
C GLU A 18 3.11 17.69 1.19
N ALA A 19 2.60 18.90 0.93
CA ALA A 19 1.23 19.29 1.29
C ALA A 19 0.18 18.53 0.46
N ARG A 20 0.55 18.07 -0.73
CA ARG A 20 -0.32 17.34 -1.66
C ARG A 20 -0.15 15.82 -1.58
N PHE A 21 0.65 15.30 -0.64
CA PHE A 21 0.91 13.86 -0.51
C PHE A 21 -0.37 13.02 -0.48
N LEU A 22 -1.38 13.43 0.28
CA LEU A 22 -2.63 12.69 0.41
C LEU A 22 -3.47 12.64 -0.87
N GLU A 23 -3.29 13.58 -1.82
CA GLU A 23 -3.95 13.55 -3.12
C GLU A 23 -3.49 12.37 -3.99
N THR A 24 -2.36 11.76 -3.65
CA THR A 24 -1.69 10.69 -4.41
C THR A 24 -1.78 9.33 -3.71
N CYS A 25 -2.63 9.23 -2.70
CA CYS A 25 -2.84 8.04 -1.88
C CYS A 25 -4.30 7.57 -2.01
N GLU A 26 -4.55 6.27 -1.84
CA GLU A 26 -5.90 5.72 -2.03
C GLU A 26 -6.90 6.18 -0.98
N GLY A 27 -6.51 6.20 0.30
CA GLY A 27 -7.42 6.66 1.35
C GLY A 27 -7.02 6.30 2.78
N GLY A 28 -7.94 6.61 3.69
CA GLY A 28 -7.80 6.46 5.13
C GLY A 28 -7.18 7.70 5.78
N ASP A 29 -6.65 7.50 6.97
CA ASP A 29 -6.07 8.54 7.79
C ASP A 29 -4.61 8.20 8.13
N PRO A 30 -3.64 9.04 7.69
CA PRO A 30 -2.23 8.85 8.01
C PRO A 30 -1.95 8.91 9.52
N GLY A 31 -2.89 9.42 10.31
CA GLY A 31 -2.83 9.47 11.76
C GLY A 31 -1.96 10.61 12.27
N THR A 32 -1.81 10.63 13.59
CA THR A 32 -0.96 11.58 14.32
C THR A 32 -0.20 10.82 15.42
N PRO A 33 0.84 11.40 16.02
CA PRO A 33 1.55 10.75 17.12
C PRO A 33 0.64 10.30 18.27
N ASP A 34 -0.40 11.08 18.59
CA ASP A 34 -1.37 10.76 19.66
C ASP A 34 -2.46 9.76 19.22
N ARG A 35 -2.67 9.63 17.89
CA ARG A 35 -3.64 8.72 17.29
C ARG A 35 -3.01 7.99 16.09
N PRO A 36 -2.04 7.09 16.35
CA PRO A 36 -1.25 6.49 15.28
C PRO A 36 -2.07 5.47 14.49
N SER A 37 -1.93 5.49 13.17
CA SER A 37 -2.55 4.51 12.27
C SER A 37 -1.60 3.37 11.88
N ILE A 38 -2.15 2.27 11.34
CA ILE A 38 -1.36 1.32 10.53
C ILE A 38 -1.38 1.77 9.08
N TRP A 39 -0.21 1.88 8.47
CA TRP A 39 -0.08 2.16 7.05
C TRP A 39 0.06 0.86 6.28
N VAL A 40 -0.75 0.65 5.25
CA VAL A 40 -0.64 -0.49 4.32
C VAL A 40 -0.20 0.06 2.97
N LEU A 41 1.00 -0.31 2.55
CA LEU A 41 1.66 0.24 1.37
C LEU A 41 1.82 -0.82 0.29
N GLY A 42 1.19 -0.59 -0.85
CA GLY A 42 1.46 -1.32 -2.08
C GLY A 42 2.70 -0.81 -2.81
N ILE A 43 3.09 -1.51 -3.87
CA ILE A 43 4.16 -1.05 -4.77
C ILE A 43 3.59 -0.02 -5.74
N GLU A 44 2.57 -0.43 -6.51
CA GLU A 44 1.88 0.33 -7.54
C GLU A 44 0.39 0.00 -7.47
N PRO A 45 -0.52 0.92 -7.82
CA PRO A 45 -1.94 0.59 -7.92
C PRO A 45 -2.12 -0.48 -8.99
N GLY A 46 -2.78 -1.58 -8.63
CA GLY A 46 -3.14 -2.62 -9.57
C GLY A 46 -4.44 -2.29 -10.31
N TRP A 47 -4.57 -2.78 -11.55
CA TRP A 47 -5.87 -2.86 -12.22
C TRP A 47 -6.54 -4.20 -11.93
N SER A 48 -7.80 -4.15 -11.56
CA SER A 48 -8.64 -5.32 -11.38
C SER A 48 -9.80 -5.35 -12.37
N LEU A 49 -10.42 -6.53 -12.50
CA LEU A 49 -11.69 -6.67 -13.22
C LEU A 49 -12.79 -5.74 -12.65
N ALA A 50 -12.71 -5.36 -11.38
CA ALA A 50 -13.65 -4.40 -10.81
C ALA A 50 -13.42 -2.97 -11.33
N ASP A 51 -12.18 -2.64 -11.70
CA ASP A 51 -11.77 -1.35 -12.29
C ASP A 51 -12.12 -1.28 -13.78
N SER A 52 -12.00 -2.40 -14.51
CA SER A 52 -12.46 -2.47 -15.91
C SER A 52 -13.98 -2.35 -16.00
N VAL A 53 -14.72 -3.06 -15.14
CA VAL A 53 -16.18 -2.93 -15.03
C VAL A 53 -16.58 -1.57 -14.41
N ALA A 54 -15.66 -0.84 -13.76
CA ALA A 54 -15.88 0.53 -13.30
C ALA A 54 -15.85 1.53 -14.45
N ALA A 55 -14.81 1.45 -15.28
CA ALA A 55 -14.62 2.33 -16.42
C ALA A 55 -15.76 2.22 -17.46
N GLU A 56 -16.46 1.08 -17.48
CA GLU A 56 -17.57 0.81 -18.41
C GLU A 56 -18.95 1.29 -17.93
N LYS A 57 -19.12 1.74 -16.67
CA LYS A 57 -20.44 2.12 -16.13
C LYS A 57 -20.40 3.46 -15.39
N GLU A 58 -20.89 4.52 -16.04
CA GLU A 58 -21.23 5.81 -15.42
C GLU A 58 -22.49 5.67 -14.54
N ASP A 59 -22.33 5.68 -13.21
CA ASP A 59 -23.43 5.68 -12.24
C ASP A 59 -23.06 6.60 -11.07
N ALA A 60 -23.86 7.64 -10.82
CA ALA A 60 -23.61 8.65 -9.79
C ALA A 60 -23.48 8.08 -8.37
N LYS A 61 -24.16 6.96 -8.06
CA LYS A 61 -24.03 6.28 -6.76
C LYS A 61 -22.64 5.64 -6.58
N ARG A 62 -21.93 5.37 -7.68
CA ARG A 62 -20.59 4.79 -7.69
C ARG A 62 -19.51 5.87 -7.57
N ASP A 63 -19.74 7.06 -8.12
CA ASP A 63 -18.81 8.20 -7.98
C ASP A 63 -18.66 8.58 -6.51
N ASP A 64 -19.76 8.65 -5.76
CA ASP A 64 -19.75 8.84 -4.30
C ASP A 64 -19.01 7.70 -3.58
N GLN A 65 -19.19 6.43 -4.01
CA GLN A 65 -18.50 5.29 -3.41
C GLN A 65 -17.00 5.27 -3.69
N LEU A 66 -16.58 5.75 -4.86
CA LEU A 66 -15.19 5.91 -5.29
C LEU A 66 -14.54 7.07 -4.54
N GLU A 67 -15.24 8.20 -4.43
CA GLU A 67 -14.79 9.36 -3.67
C GLU A 67 -14.61 9.00 -2.20
N GLN A 68 -15.59 8.33 -1.59
CA GLN A 68 -15.51 7.91 -0.18
C GLN A 68 -14.58 6.71 0.03
N TYR A 69 -14.20 5.99 -1.02
CA TYR A 69 -13.52 4.69 -0.94
C TYR A 69 -14.23 3.72 0.02
N SER A 70 -15.54 3.53 -0.17
CA SER A 70 -16.40 2.78 0.76
C SER A 70 -15.97 1.32 0.99
N ILE A 71 -16.31 0.75 2.14
CA ILE A 71 -15.96 -0.65 2.47
C ILE A 71 -16.52 -1.66 1.47
N ASP A 72 -17.75 -1.47 1.00
CA ASP A 72 -18.36 -2.39 0.02
C ASP A 72 -17.65 -2.34 -1.34
N LEU A 73 -17.18 -1.16 -1.75
CA LEU A 73 -16.34 -1.02 -2.93
C LEU A 73 -14.99 -1.71 -2.69
N GLN A 74 -14.36 -1.43 -1.54
CA GLN A 74 -13.07 -2.00 -1.17
C GLN A 74 -13.06 -3.53 -1.18
N LEU A 75 -14.11 -4.17 -0.69
CA LEU A 75 -14.23 -5.63 -0.63
C LEU A 75 -14.29 -6.32 -2.01
N LYS A 76 -14.51 -5.57 -3.11
CA LYS A 76 -14.46 -6.12 -4.48
C LYS A 76 -13.05 -6.53 -4.89
N TRP A 77 -12.02 -5.86 -4.36
CA TRP A 77 -10.62 -6.16 -4.69
C TRP A 77 -10.03 -7.28 -3.81
N PRO A 78 -9.45 -8.35 -4.39
CA PRO A 78 -8.78 -9.41 -3.63
C PRO A 78 -7.70 -8.88 -2.68
N TYR A 79 -6.93 -7.87 -3.13
CA TYR A 79 -5.93 -7.20 -2.32
C TYR A 79 -6.52 -6.67 -1.01
N ASN A 80 -7.60 -5.88 -1.09
CA ASN A 80 -8.21 -5.24 0.07
C ASN A 80 -8.86 -6.27 0.99
N ARG A 81 -9.48 -7.34 0.46
CA ARG A 81 -9.99 -8.44 1.29
C ARG A 81 -8.88 -9.05 2.14
N ASN A 82 -7.73 -9.34 1.54
CA ASN A 82 -6.60 -9.93 2.26
C ASN A 82 -5.93 -8.91 3.21
N ALA A 83 -5.90 -7.63 2.85
CA ALA A 83 -5.46 -6.57 3.76
C ALA A 83 -6.36 -6.52 5.01
N PHE A 84 -7.68 -6.59 4.85
CA PHE A 84 -8.62 -6.58 5.97
C PHE A 84 -8.48 -7.82 6.85
N LYS A 85 -8.24 -9.01 6.26
CA LYS A 85 -7.93 -10.22 7.03
C LYS A 85 -6.68 -10.07 7.87
N LEU A 86 -5.60 -9.53 7.28
CA LEU A 86 -4.35 -9.27 8.00
C LEU A 86 -4.57 -8.25 9.13
N LEU A 87 -5.25 -7.14 8.86
CA LEU A 87 -5.55 -6.12 9.86
C LEU A 87 -6.47 -6.66 10.98
N ALA A 88 -7.47 -7.48 10.66
CA ALA A 88 -8.30 -8.13 11.66
C ALA A 88 -7.44 -9.01 12.59
N ALA A 89 -6.60 -9.87 12.02
CA ALA A 89 -5.72 -10.76 12.78
C ALA A 89 -4.71 -9.99 13.67
N LEU A 90 -4.15 -8.88 13.18
CA LEU A 90 -3.27 -8.00 13.96
C LEU A 90 -3.98 -7.32 15.13
N ASN A 91 -5.31 -7.15 15.07
CA ASN A 91 -6.14 -6.64 16.16
C ASN A 91 -6.71 -7.76 17.05
N GLY A 92 -6.19 -9.00 16.94
CA GLY A 92 -6.66 -10.14 17.73
C GLY A 92 -8.04 -10.66 17.31
N ILE A 93 -8.55 -10.23 16.15
CA ILE A 93 -9.84 -10.66 15.63
C ILE A 93 -9.62 -11.88 14.72
N PRO A 94 -10.42 -12.96 14.86
CA PRO A 94 -10.36 -14.10 13.94
C PRO A 94 -10.49 -13.66 12.48
N ILE A 95 -9.72 -14.29 11.58
CA ILE A 95 -9.72 -13.93 10.16
C ILE A 95 -11.09 -14.11 9.52
N GLU A 96 -11.85 -15.07 10.01
CA GLU A 96 -13.21 -15.38 9.57
C GLU A 96 -14.18 -14.21 9.83
N ASP A 97 -13.87 -13.37 10.83
CA ASP A 97 -14.63 -12.18 11.20
C ASP A 97 -14.14 -10.89 10.53
N TYR A 98 -13.24 -10.98 9.53
CA TYR A 98 -12.66 -9.79 8.87
C TYR A 98 -13.72 -8.85 8.26
N LEU A 99 -14.87 -9.38 7.83
CA LEU A 99 -15.98 -8.58 7.30
C LEU A 99 -16.62 -7.70 8.38
N LYS A 100 -16.83 -8.25 9.59
CA LYS A 100 -17.34 -7.49 10.73
C LYS A 100 -16.32 -6.43 11.15
N PHE A 101 -15.04 -6.80 11.18
CA PHE A 101 -13.94 -5.87 11.41
C PHE A 101 -13.95 -4.73 10.38
N ALA A 102 -14.00 -5.03 9.08
CA ALA A 102 -13.96 -4.03 8.03
C ALA A 102 -15.13 -3.04 8.12
N LYS A 103 -16.36 -3.53 8.38
CA LYS A 103 -17.54 -2.68 8.54
C LYS A 103 -17.46 -1.77 9.77
N ARG A 104 -16.86 -2.26 10.86
CA ARG A 104 -16.70 -1.50 12.12
C ARG A 104 -15.54 -0.51 12.06
N ALA A 105 -14.37 -0.97 11.65
CA ALA A 105 -13.11 -0.23 11.65
C ALA A 105 -12.97 0.70 10.44
N ARG A 106 -13.75 0.44 9.38
CA ARG A 106 -13.78 1.19 8.12
C ARG A 106 -12.38 1.50 7.55
N PRO A 107 -11.47 0.51 7.40
CA PRO A 107 -10.10 0.80 6.99
C PRO A 107 -10.06 1.48 5.62
N PHE A 108 -9.20 2.48 5.47
CA PHE A 108 -8.93 3.23 4.23
C PHE A 108 -10.10 4.07 3.68
N GLU A 109 -11.30 3.96 4.24
CA GLU A 109 -12.39 4.83 3.83
C GLU A 109 -12.05 6.29 4.17
N ARG A 110 -12.40 7.24 3.29
CA ARG A 110 -12.07 8.65 3.52
C ARG A 110 -12.81 9.19 4.74
N GLY A 111 -12.08 9.85 5.64
CA GLY A 111 -12.63 10.35 6.90
C GLY A 111 -12.71 9.29 8.03
N SER A 112 -12.35 8.03 7.77
CA SER A 112 -12.13 7.06 8.84
C SER A 112 -10.78 7.29 9.53
N SER A 113 -10.53 6.60 10.66
CA SER A 113 -9.28 6.75 11.42
C SER A 113 -8.62 5.41 11.73
N GLY A 114 -7.32 5.43 11.99
CA GLY A 114 -6.55 4.27 12.45
C GLY A 114 -5.93 3.39 11.37
N TYR A 115 -6.27 3.60 10.08
CA TYR A 115 -5.67 2.90 8.95
C TYR A 115 -5.47 3.83 7.76
N PHE A 116 -4.34 3.68 7.08
CA PHE A 116 -3.97 4.45 5.88
C PHE A 116 -3.51 3.52 4.78
N LYS A 117 -3.84 3.84 3.52
CA LYS A 117 -3.38 3.09 2.35
C LYS A 117 -2.78 4.03 1.31
N ALA A 118 -1.61 3.65 0.82
CA ALA A 118 -0.90 4.32 -0.26
C ALA A 118 -0.09 3.32 -1.09
N ASN A 119 0.55 3.80 -2.16
CA ASN A 119 1.58 3.06 -2.90
C ASN A 119 2.92 3.79 -2.87
N LEU A 120 4.02 3.03 -2.91
CA LEU A 120 5.37 3.56 -3.12
C LEU A 120 5.43 4.39 -4.41
N PHE A 121 4.84 3.87 -5.48
CA PHE A 121 4.75 4.51 -6.78
C PHE A 121 3.27 4.76 -7.10
N PRO A 122 2.82 6.02 -7.15
CA PRO A 122 1.39 6.36 -7.18
C PRO A 122 0.74 6.18 -8.55
N GLU A 123 1.51 6.19 -9.63
CA GLU A 123 0.96 6.02 -10.98
C GLU A 123 0.71 4.54 -11.31
N PRO A 124 -0.48 4.20 -11.83
CA PRO A 124 -0.87 2.83 -12.11
C PRO A 124 -0.30 2.34 -13.46
N PHE A 125 0.24 1.12 -13.50
CA PHE A 125 0.79 0.50 -14.72
C PHE A 125 -0.11 -0.65 -15.18
N ASN A 126 -1.15 -0.28 -15.93
CA ASN A 126 -2.34 -1.12 -16.10
C ASN A 126 -2.26 -2.10 -17.26
N LYS A 127 -1.29 -1.92 -18.17
CA LYS A 127 -0.99 -2.90 -19.20
C LYS A 127 0.13 -3.79 -18.71
N VAL A 128 -0.14 -5.08 -18.70
CA VAL A 128 0.83 -6.16 -18.52
C VAL A 128 1.98 -5.93 -19.51
N GLY A 129 3.04 -5.24 -19.07
CA GLY A 129 4.34 -5.26 -19.74
C GLY A 129 4.87 -3.99 -20.41
N SER A 130 4.24 -2.81 -20.39
CA SER A 130 4.90 -1.65 -21.05
C SER A 130 4.68 -0.30 -20.37
N TRP A 131 5.81 0.37 -20.12
CA TRP A 131 5.90 1.81 -20.05
C TRP A 131 5.53 2.37 -21.42
N ASP A 132 4.27 2.74 -21.61
CA ASP A 132 3.76 3.14 -22.92
C ASP A 132 3.89 4.66 -23.18
N ALA A 133 3.48 5.09 -24.37
CA ALA A 133 3.55 6.49 -24.76
C ALA A 133 2.67 7.38 -23.86
N GLU A 134 1.60 6.84 -23.27
CA GLU A 134 0.75 7.57 -22.34
C GLU A 134 1.46 7.78 -21.01
N ALA A 135 2.07 6.73 -20.44
CA ALA A 135 2.91 6.86 -19.24
C ALA A 135 4.05 7.88 -19.44
N THR A 136 4.68 7.85 -20.62
CA THR A 136 5.72 8.84 -20.98
C THR A 136 5.15 10.25 -21.06
N LYS A 137 3.99 10.43 -21.68
CA LYS A 137 3.34 11.74 -21.83
C LYS A 137 2.86 12.31 -20.50
N SER A 138 2.30 11.46 -19.63
CA SER A 138 1.67 11.87 -18.36
C SER A 138 2.69 12.13 -17.26
N THR A 139 3.82 11.40 -17.23
CA THR A 139 4.85 11.54 -16.18
C THR A 139 6.11 12.29 -16.66
N GLY A 140 6.35 12.29 -17.97
CA GLY A 140 7.52 12.88 -18.60
C GLY A 140 8.79 12.03 -18.50
N PHE A 141 8.71 10.76 -18.09
CA PHE A 141 9.85 9.85 -18.09
C PHE A 141 9.82 8.94 -19.32
N PRO A 142 10.94 8.66 -19.98
CA PRO A 142 10.99 7.79 -21.15
C PRO A 142 10.96 6.30 -20.76
N THR A 143 11.31 5.95 -19.52
CA THR A 143 11.32 4.57 -19.03
C THR A 143 10.73 4.45 -17.61
N LYS A 144 10.23 3.26 -17.28
CA LYS A 144 9.75 2.93 -15.92
C LYS A 144 10.86 3.04 -14.88
N GLN A 145 12.07 2.63 -15.25
CA GLN A 145 13.22 2.70 -14.38
C GLN A 145 13.52 4.15 -13.99
N GLU A 146 13.60 5.07 -14.96
CA GLU A 146 13.86 6.49 -14.68
C GLU A 146 12.78 7.12 -13.82
N TYR A 147 11.52 6.77 -14.06
CA TYR A 147 10.41 7.17 -13.19
C TYR A 147 10.60 6.66 -11.76
N GLN A 148 10.88 5.36 -11.57
CA GLN A 148 11.04 4.79 -10.23
C GLN A 148 12.27 5.37 -9.51
N GLU A 149 13.38 5.61 -10.22
CA GLU A 149 14.56 6.27 -9.68
C GLU A 149 14.27 7.70 -9.25
N TRP A 150 13.50 8.46 -10.04
CA TRP A 150 13.07 9.79 -9.65
C TRP A 150 12.11 9.76 -8.43
N GLN A 151 11.16 8.83 -8.40
CA GLN A 151 10.25 8.63 -7.26
C GLN A 151 11.03 8.31 -5.96
N ARG A 152 12.08 7.46 -6.04
CA ARG A 152 12.97 7.18 -4.91
C ARG A 152 13.72 8.41 -4.40
N LYS A 153 14.05 9.35 -5.28
CA LYS A 153 14.72 10.61 -4.90
C LYS A 153 13.74 11.59 -4.27
N VAL A 154 12.55 11.72 -4.85
CA VAL A 154 11.59 12.77 -4.54
C VAL A 154 10.52 12.29 -3.57
N ARG A 155 9.64 11.40 -4.03
CA ARG A 155 8.47 10.97 -3.25
C ARG A 155 8.85 10.25 -1.96
N PHE A 156 9.92 9.47 -1.98
CA PHE A 156 10.33 8.77 -0.76
C PHE A 156 10.79 9.74 0.32
N ALA A 157 11.32 10.91 -0.04
CA ALA A 157 11.60 11.97 0.93
C ALA A 157 10.31 12.51 1.56
N VAL A 158 9.28 12.75 0.75
CA VAL A 158 7.94 13.14 1.21
C VAL A 158 7.35 12.05 2.14
N MET A 159 7.39 10.78 1.74
CA MET A 159 6.89 9.67 2.56
C MET A 159 7.64 9.57 3.89
N ARG A 160 8.98 9.70 3.90
CA ARG A 160 9.78 9.74 5.14
C ARG A 160 9.34 10.89 6.05
N SER A 161 9.11 12.08 5.49
CA SER A 161 8.64 13.23 6.27
C SER A 161 7.29 12.94 6.93
N TRP A 162 6.33 12.43 6.16
CA TRP A 162 5.02 12.06 6.68
C TRP A 162 5.08 10.93 7.72
N ILE A 163 5.94 9.92 7.53
CA ILE A 163 6.15 8.86 8.53
C ILE A 163 6.70 9.44 9.84
N LYS A 164 7.67 10.37 9.76
CA LYS A 164 8.20 11.06 10.95
C LYS A 164 7.16 11.93 11.64
N LYS A 165 6.33 12.62 10.86
CA LYS A 165 5.25 13.50 11.33
C LYS A 165 4.12 12.72 12.00
N CYS A 166 3.61 11.68 11.34
CA CYS A 166 2.43 10.95 11.77
C CYS A 166 2.74 9.82 12.76
N ARG A 167 3.98 9.30 12.77
CA ARG A 167 4.43 8.19 13.62
C ARG A 167 3.45 7.00 13.60
N PRO A 168 3.18 6.39 12.42
CA PRO A 168 2.33 5.21 12.35
C PRO A 168 2.84 4.10 13.28
N LYS A 169 1.91 3.35 13.89
CA LYS A 169 2.27 2.26 14.82
C LYS A 169 2.97 1.11 14.11
N LEU A 170 2.74 0.95 12.81
CA LEU A 170 3.34 -0.05 11.94
C LEU A 170 3.13 0.36 10.48
N VAL A 171 4.18 0.22 9.69
CA VAL A 171 4.11 0.25 8.22
C VAL A 171 4.14 -1.18 7.69
N ILE A 172 3.14 -1.56 6.90
CA ILE A 172 3.05 -2.86 6.23
C ILE A 172 3.34 -2.66 4.74
N GLY A 173 4.52 -3.05 4.28
CA GLY A 173 4.86 -3.07 2.86
C GLY A 173 4.45 -4.38 2.21
N THR A 174 3.71 -4.34 1.10
CA THR A 174 3.24 -5.54 0.40
C THR A 174 3.99 -5.73 -0.92
N GLY A 175 4.94 -6.66 -0.96
CA GLY A 175 5.75 -6.96 -2.14
C GLY A 175 7.24 -7.02 -1.83
N LEU A 176 7.77 -8.25 -1.74
CA LEU A 176 9.14 -8.51 -1.31
C LEU A 176 10.22 -8.02 -2.28
N THR A 177 9.87 -7.76 -3.55
CA THR A 177 10.80 -7.21 -4.54
C THR A 177 11.19 -5.76 -4.25
N HIS A 178 10.43 -5.07 -3.41
CA HIS A 178 10.66 -3.69 -2.97
C HIS A 178 11.02 -3.61 -1.48
N LEU A 179 11.62 -4.68 -0.92
CA LEU A 179 12.07 -4.70 0.48
C LEU A 179 12.91 -3.46 0.82
N ASP A 180 13.95 -3.19 0.02
CA ASP A 180 14.86 -2.06 0.28
C ASP A 180 14.16 -0.70 0.22
N ASP A 181 13.15 -0.55 -0.65
CA ASP A 181 12.35 0.67 -0.74
C ASP A 181 11.52 0.88 0.54
N PHE A 182 10.89 -0.17 1.06
CA PHE A 182 10.14 -0.10 2.33
C PHE A 182 11.05 0.17 3.54
N LEU A 183 12.24 -0.45 3.57
CA LEU A 183 13.24 -0.20 4.62
C LEU A 183 13.77 1.24 4.53
N ASN A 184 13.94 1.77 3.32
CA ASN A 184 14.38 3.14 3.08
C ASN A 184 13.38 4.17 3.60
N ILE A 185 12.09 4.06 3.26
CA ILE A 185 11.08 5.03 3.69
C ILE A 185 10.79 4.98 5.20
N THR A 186 11.10 3.87 5.86
CA THR A 186 10.99 3.72 7.32
C THR A 186 12.30 4.02 8.05
N GLU A 187 13.36 4.35 7.29
CA GLU A 187 14.72 4.60 7.77
C GLU A 187 15.25 3.47 8.67
N THR A 188 14.88 2.23 8.35
CA THR A 188 15.31 1.03 9.07
C THR A 188 16.84 0.92 9.06
N LYS A 189 17.44 0.74 10.25
CA LYS A 189 18.91 0.76 10.40
C LYS A 189 19.57 -0.61 10.26
N GLU A 190 18.84 -1.67 10.58
CA GLU A 190 19.37 -3.04 10.58
C GLU A 190 18.68 -3.88 9.52
N THR A 191 19.41 -4.85 8.96
CA THR A 191 18.80 -5.84 8.07
C THR A 191 17.74 -6.63 8.84
N PRO A 192 16.46 -6.60 8.42
CA PRO A 192 15.41 -7.29 9.15
C PRO A 192 15.60 -8.81 9.09
N PRO A 193 15.33 -9.54 10.19
CA PRO A 193 15.22 -10.98 10.17
C PRO A 193 14.29 -11.48 9.08
N THR A 194 14.66 -12.60 8.45
CA THR A 194 13.78 -13.29 7.49
C THR A 194 12.99 -14.36 8.23
N HIS A 195 11.67 -14.23 8.25
CA HIS A 195 10.78 -15.24 8.79
C HIS A 195 10.25 -16.09 7.64
N ARG A 196 10.54 -17.39 7.64
CA ARG A 196 10.09 -18.33 6.62
C ARG A 196 9.03 -19.26 7.20
N PHE A 197 8.03 -19.57 6.38
CA PHE A 197 6.99 -20.54 6.72
C PHE A 197 6.47 -21.20 5.45
N GLN A 198 5.72 -22.28 5.59
CA GLN A 198 5.17 -23.03 4.46
C GLN A 198 3.67 -23.22 4.67
N VAL A 199 2.90 -23.02 3.60
CA VAL A 199 1.46 -23.27 3.57
C VAL A 199 1.13 -23.91 2.23
N ASN A 200 0.37 -25.01 2.23
CA ASN A 200 -0.03 -25.74 1.03
C ASN A 200 1.15 -26.07 0.09
N GLY A 201 2.27 -26.51 0.65
CA GLY A 201 3.46 -26.85 -0.13
C GLY A 201 4.30 -25.64 -0.61
N HIS A 202 3.83 -24.40 -0.46
CA HIS A 202 4.53 -23.21 -0.93
C HIS A 202 5.30 -22.51 0.20
N SER A 203 6.60 -22.31 0.00
CA SER A 203 7.43 -21.51 0.91
C SER A 203 7.11 -20.03 0.76
N LYS A 204 6.93 -19.36 1.89
CA LYS A 204 6.66 -17.93 2.01
C LYS A 204 7.68 -17.32 2.96
N ARG A 205 7.97 -16.03 2.77
CA ARG A 205 8.83 -15.28 3.67
C ARG A 205 8.28 -13.88 3.92
N LEU A 206 8.58 -13.33 5.08
CA LEU A 206 8.34 -11.93 5.41
C LEU A 206 9.48 -11.40 6.27
N HIS A 207 9.56 -10.08 6.36
CA HIS A 207 10.59 -9.37 7.12
C HIS A 207 9.92 -8.43 8.12
N VAL A 208 10.40 -8.40 9.36
CA VAL A 208 9.92 -7.43 10.37
C VAL A 208 11.13 -6.73 10.97
N ALA A 209 11.08 -5.40 11.07
CA ALA A 209 12.11 -4.61 11.72
C ALA A 209 11.49 -3.54 12.61
N ASN A 210 12.13 -3.32 13.76
CA ASN A 210 11.77 -2.27 14.72
C ASN A 210 12.91 -1.23 14.87
N SER A 211 13.95 -1.34 14.05
CA SER A 211 15.15 -0.49 14.10
C SER A 211 15.03 0.79 13.26
N GLY A 212 13.85 1.10 12.71
CA GLY A 212 13.58 2.32 11.96
C GLY A 212 12.97 3.45 12.81
N VAL A 213 12.51 4.51 12.13
CA VAL A 213 11.73 5.59 12.76
C VAL A 213 10.37 5.09 13.28
N VAL A 214 9.83 4.09 12.58
CA VAL A 214 8.64 3.32 12.95
C VAL A 214 8.90 1.85 12.60
N PRO A 215 8.19 0.91 13.23
CA PRO A 215 8.29 -0.49 12.85
C PRO A 215 7.74 -0.75 11.44
N VAL A 216 8.33 -1.74 10.77
CA VAL A 216 7.97 -2.15 9.42
C VAL A 216 7.81 -3.66 9.33
N ALA A 217 6.77 -4.11 8.64
CA ALA A 217 6.58 -5.49 8.21
C ALA A 217 6.48 -5.54 6.69
N VAL A 218 7.42 -6.20 6.02
CA VAL A 218 7.37 -6.42 4.56
C VAL A 218 6.92 -7.84 4.29
N VAL A 219 5.71 -7.95 3.74
CA VAL A 219 5.01 -9.21 3.49
C VAL A 219 4.92 -9.52 1.98
N PRO A 220 4.65 -10.78 1.60
CA PRO A 220 4.28 -11.08 0.23
C PRO A 220 3.05 -10.28 -0.23
N HIS A 221 2.92 -10.10 -1.54
CA HIS A 221 1.81 -9.35 -2.12
C HIS A 221 0.44 -9.96 -1.72
N LEU A 222 -0.58 -9.11 -1.59
CA LEU A 222 -1.90 -9.49 -1.09
C LEU A 222 -2.89 -9.90 -2.18
N SER A 223 -2.62 -9.63 -3.46
CA SER A 223 -3.58 -9.92 -4.55
C SER A 223 -3.67 -11.40 -4.97
N GLY A 224 -2.83 -12.29 -4.43
CA GLY A 224 -2.87 -13.73 -4.71
C GLY A 224 -1.59 -14.30 -5.33
N GLY A 225 -1.70 -15.50 -5.91
CA GLY A 225 -0.57 -16.30 -6.44
C GLY A 225 0.08 -17.21 -5.39
N SER A 226 0.75 -18.28 -5.84
CA SER A 226 1.38 -19.29 -4.97
C SER A 226 2.37 -18.68 -3.94
N HIS A 227 3.01 -17.58 -4.31
CA HIS A 227 3.99 -16.87 -3.49
C HIS A 227 3.41 -15.69 -2.68
N GLY A 228 2.14 -15.30 -2.88
CA GLY A 228 1.47 -14.23 -2.13
C GLY A 228 0.91 -14.68 -0.78
N LEU A 229 0.33 -13.77 0.01
CA LEU A 229 -0.48 -14.15 1.18
C LEU A 229 -1.88 -14.54 0.70
N ASN A 230 -1.98 -15.73 0.11
CA ASN A 230 -3.11 -16.17 -0.70
C ASN A 230 -4.10 -17.10 0.03
N SER A 231 -3.93 -17.33 1.33
CA SER A 231 -4.85 -18.12 2.15
C SER A 231 -5.01 -17.53 3.54
N ASP A 232 -6.10 -17.91 4.22
CA ASP A 232 -6.38 -17.48 5.59
C ASP A 232 -5.31 -17.99 6.55
N GLU A 233 -4.85 -19.22 6.37
CA GLU A 233 -3.74 -19.79 7.15
C GLU A 233 -2.44 -18.98 6.97
N ALA A 234 -2.06 -18.67 5.73
CA ALA A 234 -0.85 -17.89 5.46
C ALA A 234 -0.94 -16.48 6.07
N THR A 235 -2.12 -15.87 6.00
CA THR A 235 -2.40 -14.56 6.59
C THR A 235 -2.33 -14.62 8.13
N ARG A 236 -2.86 -15.69 8.74
CA ARG A 236 -2.82 -15.91 10.20
C ARG A 236 -1.39 -16.06 10.71
N ILE A 237 -0.58 -16.86 10.02
CA ILE A 237 0.84 -17.06 10.36
C ILE A 237 1.60 -15.74 10.22
N ALA A 238 1.38 -15.00 9.12
CA ALA A 238 2.01 -13.70 8.92
C ALA A 238 1.65 -12.70 10.03
N ALA A 239 0.37 -12.58 10.37
CA ALA A 239 -0.09 -11.72 11.47
C ALA A 239 0.56 -12.12 12.80
N LYS A 240 0.62 -13.41 13.12
CA LYS A 240 1.26 -13.91 14.34
C LYS A 240 2.74 -13.54 14.40
N ILE A 241 3.49 -13.74 13.31
CA ILE A 241 4.91 -13.38 13.24
C ILE A 241 5.08 -11.88 13.47
N ILE A 242 4.27 -11.04 12.81
CA ILE A 242 4.31 -9.58 12.99
C ILE A 242 4.02 -9.23 14.45
N SER A 243 2.92 -9.71 15.03
CA SER A 243 2.56 -9.40 16.43
C SER A 243 3.63 -9.84 17.42
N THR A 244 4.21 -11.04 17.25
CA THR A 244 5.31 -11.53 18.12
C THR A 244 6.56 -10.66 17.99
N ALA A 245 6.96 -10.29 16.76
CA ALA A 245 8.13 -9.45 16.53
C ALA A 245 7.95 -8.01 17.04
N MET A 246 6.72 -7.53 17.07
CA MET A 246 6.35 -6.17 17.49
C MET A 246 6.26 -6.00 19.02
N LYS A 247 6.35 -7.09 19.81
CA LYS A 247 6.17 -7.10 21.28
C LYS A 247 4.85 -6.47 21.74
N TYR A 248 3.73 -6.95 21.19
CA TYR A 248 2.44 -6.82 21.90
C TYR A 248 2.34 -7.84 23.04
#